data_AF-A0AAF3ERG7-F1
#
_entry.id   AF-A0AAF3ERG7-F1
#
_cell.length_a   1.000
_cell.length_b   1.000
_cell.length_c   1.000
_cell.angle_alpha   90.00
_cell.angle_beta   90.00
_cell.angle_gamma   90.00
#
_symmetry.space_group_name_H-M   'P 1'
#
loop_
_entity.id
_entity.type
_entity.pdbx_description
1 polymer ?
#
loop_
_entity_poly.entity_id
_entity_poly.type
_entity_poly.pdbx_seq_one_letter_code
_entity_poly.pdbx_strand_id
1 'polypeptide(L)'
;MKENAPEAPQNFRSRILAMMNGRGVRSYLVRRDRNGEDGGSQSIDGVPSTVQFDESSDEYRCLCNCFHIKTGTYIIAVVHMLMILFFFVHTLLVYFEHDSRYYQAAKIKEKYVFGSFLAETIGLGIAFLAVLLLLLAVSKNIAPLLIPHIVVQVLAIICFLLVLISGIIAVCTDTALFYRLMNAAPFREHPNQSTVRLDTTTTVRMYSMMVIYAVSLILEVWFIVIIYNCYRYLQERSAYMRYCLAFSTPMKTLSAR
;
A
#
# COMPACT_ATOMS: atom_id res chain seq x y z
N MET A 1 43.81 7.93 -10.64
CA MET A 1 42.72 8.32 -9.73
C MET A 1 41.55 7.38 -9.99
N LYS A 2 41.32 6.39 -9.10
CA LYS A 2 40.14 5.52 -9.14
C LYS A 2 39.16 6.08 -8.12
N GLU A 3 38.02 6.53 -8.63
CA GLU A 3 36.93 7.11 -7.85
C GLU A 3 36.13 5.97 -7.22
N ASN A 4 36.13 5.89 -5.89
CA ASN A 4 35.36 4.89 -5.15
C ASN A 4 33.89 5.32 -5.13
N ALA A 5 33.03 4.51 -5.76
CA ALA A 5 31.59 4.66 -5.67
C ALA A 5 31.11 4.36 -4.23
N PRO A 6 30.08 5.06 -3.72
CA PRO A 6 29.55 4.82 -2.39
C PRO A 6 28.77 3.49 -2.36
N GLU A 7 29.18 2.58 -1.48
CA GLU A 7 28.44 1.36 -1.18
C GLU A 7 27.08 1.71 -0.57
N ALA A 8 26.00 1.33 -1.27
CA ALA A 8 24.65 1.38 -0.72
C ALA A 8 24.53 0.44 0.49
N PRO A 9 23.75 0.78 1.53
CA PRO A 9 23.72 0.03 2.77
C PRO A 9 23.19 -1.39 2.55
N GLN A 10 24.08 -2.38 2.66
CA GLN A 10 23.79 -3.82 2.55
C GLN A 10 22.63 -4.28 3.46
N ASN A 11 22.34 -3.51 4.51
CA ASN A 11 21.32 -3.79 5.53
C ASN A 11 19.87 -3.73 5.00
N PHE A 12 19.57 -2.95 3.96
CA PHE A 12 18.19 -2.87 3.44
C PHE A 12 17.85 -4.06 2.54
N ARG A 13 18.75 -4.43 1.62
CA ARG A 13 18.58 -5.60 0.76
C ARG A 13 18.62 -6.90 1.55
N SER A 14 19.51 -7.04 2.54
CA SER A 14 19.54 -8.23 3.40
C SER A 14 18.27 -8.37 4.25
N ARG A 15 17.66 -7.26 4.71
CA ARG A 15 16.37 -7.28 5.44
C ARG A 15 15.18 -7.58 4.54
N ILE A 16 15.11 -7.02 3.33
CA ILE A 16 14.09 -7.41 2.34
C ILE A 16 14.23 -8.89 2.00
N LEU A 17 15.46 -9.35 1.75
CA LEU A 17 15.73 -10.76 1.46
C LEU A 17 15.45 -11.66 2.68
N ALA A 18 15.75 -11.24 3.92
CA ALA A 18 15.42 -11.99 5.13
C ALA A 18 13.90 -12.05 5.39
N MET A 19 13.16 -10.97 5.10
CA MET A 19 11.69 -10.96 5.16
C MET A 19 11.06 -11.83 4.06
N MET A 20 11.66 -11.91 2.87
CA MET A 20 11.20 -12.77 1.77
C MET A 20 11.66 -14.24 1.89
N ASN A 21 12.81 -14.49 2.53
CA ASN A 21 13.35 -15.82 2.87
C ASN A 21 12.92 -16.32 4.26
N GLY A 22 12.03 -15.62 4.95
CA GLY A 22 11.25 -16.15 6.07
C GLY A 22 10.27 -17.26 5.66
N ARG A 23 10.60 -18.04 4.62
CA ARG A 23 10.07 -19.38 4.32
C ARG A 23 10.55 -20.33 5.43
N GLY A 24 10.03 -20.13 6.62
CA GLY A 24 10.25 -20.95 7.80
C GLY A 24 8.91 -21.07 8.51
N VAL A 25 8.01 -21.96 8.10
CA VAL A 25 8.10 -23.32 8.62
C VAL A 25 8.22 -23.33 10.16
N ARG A 26 7.32 -22.61 10.85
CA ARG A 26 6.95 -22.90 12.25
C ARG A 26 5.47 -23.22 12.41
N SER A 27 4.77 -23.41 11.30
CA SER A 27 3.60 -24.28 11.20
C SER A 27 4.04 -25.72 10.89
N TYR A 28 5.13 -26.20 11.50
CA TYR A 28 5.19 -27.63 11.76
C TYR A 28 4.24 -27.88 12.92
N LEU A 29 3.01 -28.27 12.58
CA LEU A 29 2.40 -29.36 13.31
C LEU A 29 3.50 -30.41 13.47
N VAL A 30 4.07 -30.51 14.66
CA VAL A 30 4.94 -31.63 15.05
C VAL A 30 4.02 -32.85 15.08
N ARG A 31 3.71 -33.36 13.90
CA ARG A 31 3.36 -34.75 13.66
C ARG A 31 4.59 -35.36 13.00
N ARG A 32 5.67 -35.49 13.79
CA ARG A 32 6.74 -36.42 13.44
C ARG A 32 6.21 -37.80 13.79
N ASP A 33 5.41 -38.36 12.88
CA ASP A 33 5.11 -39.78 12.88
C ASP A 33 6.44 -40.54 12.75
N ARG A 34 6.65 -41.44 13.70
CA ARG A 34 7.74 -42.42 13.73
C ARG A 34 7.67 -43.29 12.47
N ASN A 35 8.79 -43.45 11.77
CA ASN A 35 9.10 -44.66 10.99
C ASN A 35 10.62 -44.78 10.79
N GLY A 36 11.18 -45.93 11.23
CA GLY A 36 12.49 -46.51 10.85
C GLY A 36 13.74 -45.84 11.47
N GLU A 37 14.25 -46.33 12.59
CA GLU A 37 15.38 -47.30 12.70
C GLU A 37 16.75 -46.60 12.80
N ASP A 38 17.22 -46.38 14.04
CA ASP A 38 18.38 -47.07 14.63
C ASP A 38 18.93 -46.35 15.88
N GLY A 39 19.18 -47.15 16.93
CA GLY A 39 20.31 -46.95 17.84
C GLY A 39 20.23 -45.89 18.94
N GLY A 40 19.43 -46.16 19.99
CA GLY A 40 19.86 -45.97 21.39
C GLY A 40 20.04 -44.56 21.96
N SER A 41 19.02 -44.05 22.67
CA SER A 41 19.15 -43.56 24.05
C SER A 41 17.77 -43.14 24.59
N GLN A 42 17.58 -43.45 25.87
CA GLN A 42 16.40 -43.27 26.72
C GLN A 42 15.55 -42.01 26.49
N SER A 43 14.25 -42.25 26.59
CA SER A 43 13.15 -41.34 26.85
C SER A 43 13.42 -40.30 27.93
N ILE A 44 13.25 -39.02 27.57
CA ILE A 44 12.66 -38.02 28.46
C ILE A 44 11.40 -37.55 27.75
N ASP A 45 10.29 -37.54 28.49
CA ASP A 45 8.99 -37.02 28.10
C ASP A 45 9.13 -35.78 27.23
N GLY A 46 8.89 -35.95 25.94
CA GLY A 46 8.72 -34.85 25.00
C GLY A 46 7.40 -34.19 25.32
N VAL A 47 7.36 -33.40 26.39
CA VAL A 47 6.31 -32.40 26.60
C VAL A 47 6.17 -31.67 25.26
N PRO A 48 5.00 -31.70 24.61
CA PRO A 48 4.82 -31.00 23.35
C PRO A 48 5.23 -29.55 23.61
N SER A 49 6.27 -29.07 22.90
CA SER A 49 6.73 -27.70 23.08
C SER A 49 5.51 -26.81 22.94
N THR A 50 5.15 -26.08 23.99
CA THR A 50 4.00 -25.21 23.97
C THR A 50 4.21 -24.23 22.83
N VAL A 51 3.42 -24.35 21.76
CA VAL A 51 3.41 -23.36 20.69
C VAL A 51 2.94 -22.09 21.36
N GLN A 52 3.83 -21.14 21.58
CA GLN A 52 3.53 -19.86 22.19
C GLN A 52 3.68 -18.80 21.12
N PHE A 53 2.59 -18.09 20.85
CA PHE A 53 2.62 -16.91 19.97
C PHE A 53 3.20 -15.74 20.76
N ASP A 54 4.39 -15.31 20.40
CA ASP A 54 5.04 -14.14 20.99
C ASP A 54 4.63 -12.87 20.22
N GLU A 55 3.65 -12.14 20.74
CA GLU A 55 3.19 -10.87 20.16
C GLU A 55 4.27 -9.78 20.21
N SER A 56 5.29 -9.92 21.05
CA SER A 56 6.39 -8.96 21.20
C SER A 56 7.61 -9.23 20.32
N SER A 57 7.56 -10.31 19.51
CA SER A 57 8.62 -10.68 18.58
C SER A 57 9.00 -9.51 17.67
N ASP A 58 10.30 -9.33 17.46
CA ASP A 58 10.83 -8.30 16.57
C ASP A 58 10.37 -8.47 15.11
N GLU A 59 9.92 -9.67 14.74
CA GLU A 59 9.32 -9.97 13.43
C GLU A 59 8.00 -9.21 13.20
N TYR A 60 7.34 -8.73 14.26
CA TYR A 60 6.08 -7.98 14.21
C TYR A 60 6.26 -6.48 14.44
N ARG A 61 7.48 -5.98 14.24
CA ARG A 61 7.78 -4.55 14.24
C ARG A 61 7.77 -3.98 12.82
N CYS A 62 7.47 -2.69 12.69
CA CYS A 62 7.56 -1.98 11.41
C CYS A 62 9.00 -1.95 10.89
N LEU A 63 9.18 -1.62 9.60
CA LEU A 63 10.50 -1.56 8.95
C LEU A 63 11.53 -0.66 9.65
N CYS A 64 11.07 0.41 10.31
CA CYS A 64 11.92 1.30 11.10
C CYS A 64 12.26 0.75 12.50
N ASN A 65 11.71 -0.41 12.87
CA ASN A 65 11.79 -1.06 14.18
C ASN A 65 11.21 -0.23 15.37
N CYS A 66 10.62 0.93 15.09
CA CYS A 66 10.15 1.87 16.11
C CYS A 66 8.80 1.48 16.73
N PHE A 67 7.93 0.81 15.97
CA PHE A 67 6.55 0.55 16.36
C PHE A 67 6.16 -0.90 16.09
N HIS A 68 5.22 -1.41 16.89
CA HIS A 68 4.53 -2.66 16.58
C HIS A 68 3.71 -2.49 15.30
N ILE A 69 3.60 -3.55 14.50
CA ILE A 69 3.04 -3.51 13.15
C ILE A 69 1.62 -2.93 13.11
N LYS A 70 0.79 -3.22 14.11
CA LYS A 70 -0.55 -2.64 14.24
C LYS A 70 -0.53 -1.10 14.36
N THR A 71 0.33 -0.58 15.23
CA THR A 71 0.46 0.87 15.45
C THR A 71 0.95 1.55 14.19
N GLY A 72 1.93 0.96 13.50
CA GLY A 72 2.36 1.44 12.19
C GLY A 72 1.23 1.47 11.17
N THR A 73 0.42 0.42 11.09
CA THR A 73 -0.74 0.37 10.19
C THR A 73 -1.78 1.46 10.51
N TYR A 74 -2.02 1.77 11.79
CA TYR A 74 -2.89 2.90 12.16
C TYR A 74 -2.31 4.25 11.72
N ILE A 75 -1.00 4.46 11.91
CA ILE A 75 -0.33 5.69 11.45
C ILE A 75 -0.46 5.83 9.93
N ILE A 76 -0.25 4.74 9.18
CA ILE A 76 -0.41 4.73 7.71
C ILE A 76 -1.85 5.06 7.32
N ALA A 77 -2.84 4.50 8.02
CA ALA A 77 -4.25 4.82 7.76
C ALA A 77 -4.53 6.33 7.90
N VAL A 78 -3.99 6.96 8.95
CA VAL A 78 -4.13 8.42 9.15
C VAL A 78 -3.45 9.19 8.01
N VAL A 79 -2.22 8.81 7.63
CA VAL A 79 -1.50 9.46 6.53
C VAL A 79 -2.24 9.31 5.21
N HIS A 80 -2.82 8.14 4.91
CA HIS A 80 -3.67 7.94 3.74
C HIS A 80 -4.89 8.84 3.74
N MET A 81 -5.57 9.00 4.87
CA MET A 81 -6.73 9.90 4.96
C MET A 81 -6.34 11.35 4.65
N LEU A 82 -5.16 11.78 5.10
CA LEU A 82 -4.63 13.10 4.76
C LEU A 82 -4.27 13.23 3.27
N MET A 83 -3.67 12.19 2.67
CA MET A 83 -3.38 12.16 1.23
C MET A 83 -4.66 12.21 0.41
N ILE A 84 -5.67 11.40 0.75
CA ILE A 84 -6.98 11.40 0.08
C ILE A 84 -7.62 12.80 0.16
N LEU A 85 -7.60 13.43 1.34
CA LEU A 85 -8.12 14.78 1.51
C LEU A 85 -7.35 15.80 0.67
N PHE A 86 -6.02 15.73 0.65
CA PHE A 86 -5.17 16.60 -0.14
C PHE A 86 -5.49 16.50 -1.64
N PHE A 87 -5.53 15.29 -2.19
CA PHE A 87 -5.85 15.08 -3.60
C PHE A 87 -7.29 15.51 -3.91
N PHE A 88 -8.25 15.20 -3.04
CA PHE A 88 -9.63 15.65 -3.22
C PHE A 88 -9.76 17.18 -3.30
N VAL A 89 -9.11 17.90 -2.38
CA VAL A 89 -9.08 19.37 -2.38
C VAL A 89 -8.39 19.88 -3.65
N HIS A 90 -7.28 19.28 -4.06
CA HIS A 90 -6.60 19.67 -5.29
C HIS A 90 -7.52 19.53 -6.51
N THR A 91 -8.16 18.38 -6.67
CA THR A 91 -9.09 18.08 -7.76
C THR A 91 -10.29 19.03 -7.77
N LEU A 92 -10.83 19.37 -6.60
CA LEU A 92 -11.88 20.39 -6.47
C LEU A 92 -11.40 21.77 -6.91
N LEU A 93 -10.20 22.18 -6.53
CA LEU A 93 -9.62 23.47 -6.94
C LEU A 93 -9.40 23.52 -8.46
N VAL A 94 -8.85 22.46 -9.07
CA VAL A 94 -8.72 22.35 -10.54
C VAL A 94 -10.09 22.50 -11.20
N TYR A 95 -11.12 21.83 -10.66
CA TYR A 95 -12.46 21.85 -11.21
C TYR A 95 -13.12 23.24 -11.09
N PHE A 96 -12.95 23.94 -9.97
CA PHE A 96 -13.53 25.27 -9.77
C PHE A 96 -12.81 26.38 -10.55
N GLU A 97 -11.50 26.26 -10.73
CA GLU A 97 -10.73 27.19 -11.59
C GLU A 97 -11.04 27.00 -13.07
N HIS A 98 -11.60 25.84 -13.46
CA HIS A 98 -12.07 25.60 -14.80
C HIS A 98 -13.38 26.38 -15.06
N ASP A 99 -13.25 27.58 -15.62
CA ASP A 99 -14.38 28.45 -15.95
C ASP A 99 -15.24 27.86 -17.09
N SER A 100 -16.25 27.08 -16.71
CA SER A 100 -17.19 26.45 -17.66
C SER A 100 -18.03 27.48 -18.44
N ARG A 101 -18.17 28.72 -17.94
CA ARG A 101 -18.97 29.75 -18.61
C ARG A 101 -18.29 30.25 -19.88
N TYR A 102 -16.97 30.37 -19.87
CA TYR A 102 -16.19 30.72 -21.06
C TYR A 102 -16.32 29.68 -22.17
N TYR A 103 -16.23 28.39 -21.82
CA TYR A 103 -16.33 27.30 -22.79
C TYR A 103 -17.75 27.07 -23.33
N GLN A 104 -18.78 27.26 -22.48
CA GLN A 104 -20.17 27.26 -22.94
C GLN A 104 -20.44 28.42 -23.92
N ALA A 105 -19.88 29.60 -23.68
CA ALA A 105 -19.96 30.73 -24.61
C ALA A 105 -19.19 30.45 -25.92
N ALA A 106 -18.07 29.73 -25.87
CA ALA A 106 -17.25 29.37 -27.02
C ALA A 106 -17.79 28.18 -27.86
N LYS A 107 -18.90 27.54 -27.46
CA LYS A 107 -19.44 26.30 -28.08
C LYS A 107 -18.45 25.13 -28.16
N ILE A 108 -17.37 25.16 -27.38
CA ILE A 108 -16.39 24.08 -27.32
C ILE A 108 -16.86 23.05 -26.29
N LYS A 109 -17.30 21.87 -26.77
CA LYS A 109 -17.83 20.76 -25.95
C LYS A 109 -16.70 19.93 -25.32
N GLU A 110 -15.75 20.57 -24.66
CA GLU A 110 -14.63 19.87 -24.04
C GLU A 110 -15.02 19.32 -22.66
N LYS A 111 -15.32 18.01 -22.59
CA LYS A 111 -15.70 17.29 -21.36
C LYS A 111 -14.51 16.75 -20.55
N TYR A 112 -13.27 17.09 -20.91
CA TYR A 112 -12.09 16.41 -20.35
C TYR A 112 -11.90 16.71 -18.86
N VAL A 113 -12.11 17.95 -18.41
CA VAL A 113 -11.97 18.31 -16.99
C VAL A 113 -13.00 17.61 -16.11
N PHE A 114 -14.26 17.54 -16.56
CA PHE A 114 -15.29 16.82 -15.83
C PHE A 114 -15.02 15.31 -15.79
N GLY A 115 -14.52 14.73 -16.88
CA GLY A 115 -14.13 13.32 -16.94
C GLY A 115 -13.02 12.98 -15.95
N SER A 116 -11.95 13.77 -15.94
CA SER A 116 -10.83 13.59 -14.99
C SER A 116 -11.28 13.80 -13.55
N PHE A 117 -12.06 14.85 -13.27
CA PHE A 117 -12.64 15.10 -11.96
C PHE A 117 -13.49 13.93 -11.45
N LEU A 118 -14.37 13.40 -12.29
CA LEU A 118 -15.24 12.28 -11.94
C LEU A 118 -14.43 11.01 -11.67
N ALA A 119 -13.47 10.68 -12.54
CA ALA A 119 -12.62 9.51 -12.38
C ALA A 119 -11.79 9.57 -11.09
N GLU A 120 -11.19 10.72 -10.80
CA GLU A 120 -10.38 10.94 -9.60
C GLU A 120 -11.25 10.89 -8.34
N THR A 121 -12.43 11.50 -8.35
CA THR A 121 -13.38 11.45 -7.21
C THR A 121 -13.84 10.02 -6.91
N ILE A 122 -14.14 9.22 -7.93
CA ILE A 122 -14.51 7.80 -7.76
C ILE A 122 -13.32 7.02 -7.19
N GLY A 123 -12.12 7.22 -7.73
CA GLY A 123 -10.90 6.56 -7.25
C GLY A 123 -10.62 6.88 -5.78
N LEU A 124 -10.72 8.15 -5.39
CA LEU A 124 -10.57 8.60 -4.00
C LEU A 124 -11.65 8.03 -3.08
N GLY A 125 -12.90 7.91 -3.56
CA GLY A 125 -13.98 7.27 -2.82
C GLY A 125 -13.72 5.78 -2.54
N ILE A 126 -13.21 5.05 -3.54
CA ILE A 126 -12.81 3.63 -3.38
C ILE A 126 -11.64 3.52 -2.39
N ALA A 127 -10.64 4.40 -2.50
CA ALA A 127 -9.51 4.44 -1.59
C ALA A 127 -9.94 4.73 -0.15
N PHE A 128 -10.86 5.67 0.05
CA PHE A 128 -11.43 5.99 1.36
C PHE A 128 -12.13 4.79 1.98
N LEU A 129 -12.99 4.09 1.22
CA LEU A 129 -13.65 2.88 1.69
C LEU A 129 -12.63 1.79 2.07
N ALA A 130 -11.59 1.61 1.26
CA ALA A 130 -10.53 0.65 1.55
C ALA A 130 -9.77 0.98 2.86
N VAL A 131 -9.52 2.26 3.13
CA VAL A 131 -8.90 2.71 4.40
C VAL A 131 -9.83 2.46 5.59
N LEU A 132 -11.14 2.68 5.45
CA LEU A 132 -12.10 2.32 6.50
C LEU A 132 -12.09 0.81 6.79
N LEU A 133 -12.04 -0.03 5.75
CA LEU A 133 -11.92 -1.47 5.90
C LEU A 133 -10.61 -1.85 6.60
N LEU A 134 -9.50 -1.19 6.28
CA LEU A 134 -8.22 -1.38 6.96
C LEU A 134 -8.31 -1.03 8.45
N LEU A 135 -8.93 0.10 8.81
CA LEU A 135 -9.15 0.47 10.21
C LEU A 135 -9.99 -0.57 10.96
N LEU A 136 -11.08 -1.04 10.34
CA LEU A 136 -11.93 -2.09 10.90
C LEU A 136 -11.19 -3.43 11.05
N ALA A 137 -10.40 -3.80 10.05
CA ALA A 137 -9.61 -5.03 10.04
C ALA A 137 -8.63 -5.09 11.21
N VAL A 138 -7.87 -4.01 11.43
CA VAL A 138 -6.88 -3.96 12.52
C VAL A 138 -7.59 -3.92 13.87
N SER A 139 -8.67 -3.12 13.98
CA SER A 139 -9.43 -2.98 15.23
C SER A 139 -10.15 -4.26 15.66
N LYS A 140 -10.63 -5.05 14.68
CA LYS A 140 -11.30 -6.33 14.93
C LYS A 140 -10.37 -7.54 14.82
N ASN A 141 -9.10 -7.34 14.50
CA ASN A 141 -8.12 -8.40 14.22
C ASN A 141 -8.56 -9.37 13.10
N ILE A 142 -9.22 -8.85 12.06
CA ILE A 142 -9.75 -9.65 10.93
C ILE A 142 -8.82 -9.48 9.73
N ALA A 143 -7.92 -10.44 9.52
CA ALA A 143 -6.97 -10.46 8.40
C ALA A 143 -7.60 -10.30 6.99
N PRO A 144 -8.70 -11.00 6.60
CA PRO A 144 -9.19 -10.91 5.23
C PRO A 144 -9.73 -9.53 4.85
N LEU A 145 -10.11 -8.70 5.84
CA LEU A 145 -10.58 -7.33 5.59
C LEU A 145 -9.45 -6.37 5.17
N LEU A 146 -8.18 -6.78 5.29
CA LEU A 146 -7.01 -6.04 4.79
C LEU A 146 -6.80 -6.22 3.27
N ILE A 147 -7.32 -7.30 2.68
CA ILE A 147 -7.09 -7.66 1.26
C ILE A 147 -7.57 -6.55 0.31
N PRO A 148 -8.78 -5.97 0.46
CA PRO A 148 -9.24 -4.90 -0.42
C PRO A 148 -8.31 -3.68 -0.40
N HIS A 149 -7.76 -3.33 0.76
CA HIS A 149 -6.79 -2.23 0.87
C HIS A 149 -5.50 -2.55 0.13
N ILE A 150 -4.94 -3.75 0.32
CA ILE A 150 -3.72 -4.18 -0.42
C ILE A 150 -3.96 -4.15 -1.94
N VAL A 151 -5.13 -4.56 -2.43
CA VAL A 151 -5.45 -4.52 -3.87
C VAL A 151 -5.51 -3.09 -4.38
N VAL A 152 -6.24 -2.21 -3.68
CA VAL A 152 -6.34 -0.78 -4.04
C VAL A 152 -4.95 -0.11 -3.99
N GLN A 153 -4.11 -0.50 -3.03
CA GLN A 153 -2.74 -0.03 -2.90
C GLN A 153 -1.88 -0.34 -4.12
N VAL A 154 -1.93 -1.59 -4.60
CA VAL A 154 -1.18 -2.00 -5.80
C VAL A 154 -1.67 -1.22 -7.03
N LEU A 155 -2.98 -1.05 -7.17
CA LEU A 155 -3.55 -0.24 -8.25
C LEU A 155 -3.09 1.22 -8.17
N ALA A 156 -3.05 1.81 -6.97
CA ALA A 156 -2.56 3.17 -6.76
C ALA A 156 -1.08 3.33 -7.16
N ILE A 157 -0.22 2.36 -6.80
CA ILE A 157 1.19 2.35 -7.22
C ILE A 157 1.31 2.36 -8.75
N ILE A 158 0.53 1.53 -9.44
CA ILE A 158 0.52 1.47 -10.91
C ILE A 158 0.05 2.82 -11.49
N CYS A 159 -1.02 3.39 -10.94
CA CYS A 159 -1.54 4.70 -11.38
C CYS A 159 -0.50 5.82 -11.19
N PHE A 160 0.17 5.89 -10.03
CA PHE A 160 1.22 6.90 -9.79
C PHE A 160 2.40 6.74 -10.75
N LEU A 161 2.82 5.51 -11.06
CA LEU A 161 3.85 5.26 -12.06
C LEU A 161 3.43 5.76 -13.44
N LEU A 162 2.20 5.46 -13.87
CA LEU A 162 1.67 5.91 -15.16
C LEU A 162 1.57 7.44 -15.25
N VAL A 163 1.13 8.11 -14.17
CA VAL A 163 1.05 9.58 -14.09
C VAL A 163 2.44 10.23 -14.12
N LEU A 164 3.44 9.62 -13.48
CA LEU A 164 4.81 10.13 -13.53
C LEU A 164 5.42 9.97 -14.92
N ILE A 165 5.22 8.82 -15.57
CA ILE A 165 5.67 8.59 -16.94
C ILE A 165 4.99 9.58 -17.89
N SER A 166 3.67 9.77 -17.77
CA SER A 166 2.95 10.74 -18.60
C SER A 166 3.44 12.17 -18.36
N GLY A 167 3.78 12.54 -17.12
CA GLY A 167 4.34 13.85 -16.82
C GLY A 167 5.74 14.08 -17.36
N ILE A 168 6.61 13.07 -17.32
CA ILE A 168 7.93 13.15 -17.95
C ILE A 168 7.76 13.36 -19.47
N ILE A 169 6.88 12.58 -20.11
CA ILE A 169 6.62 12.73 -21.55
C ILE A 169 6.06 14.13 -21.86
N ALA A 170 5.11 14.64 -21.06
CA ALA A 170 4.53 15.96 -21.22
C ALA A 170 5.62 17.05 -21.22
N VAL A 171 6.51 17.02 -20.23
CA VAL A 171 7.62 17.98 -20.08
C VAL A 171 8.65 17.85 -21.22
N CYS A 172 8.93 16.63 -21.69
CA CYS A 172 9.90 16.42 -22.76
C CYS A 172 9.38 16.79 -24.16
N THR A 173 8.06 16.73 -24.38
CA THR A 173 7.45 16.84 -25.73
C THR A 173 6.55 18.07 -25.90
N ASP A 174 6.29 18.81 -24.83
CA ASP A 174 5.38 19.96 -24.77
C ASP A 174 3.96 19.66 -25.33
N THR A 175 3.54 18.41 -25.21
CA THR A 175 2.28 17.92 -25.80
C THR A 175 1.08 18.16 -24.89
N ALA A 176 0.09 18.90 -25.44
CA ALA A 176 -1.20 19.19 -24.79
C ALA A 176 -1.91 17.95 -24.20
N LEU A 177 -1.85 16.81 -24.92
CA LEU A 177 -2.53 15.58 -24.53
C LEU A 177 -2.05 15.01 -23.18
N PHE A 178 -0.74 14.99 -22.95
CA PHE A 178 -0.18 14.44 -21.73
C PHE A 178 -0.33 15.39 -20.54
N TYR A 179 -0.28 16.71 -20.81
CA TYR A 179 -0.66 17.73 -19.83
C TYR A 179 -2.11 17.58 -19.35
N ARG A 180 -3.06 17.32 -20.26
CA ARG A 180 -4.48 17.07 -19.93
C ARG A 180 -4.67 15.80 -19.09
N LEU A 181 -3.91 14.73 -19.38
CA LEU A 181 -4.00 13.45 -18.66
C LEU A 181 -3.59 13.58 -17.18
N MET A 182 -2.65 14.48 -16.88
CA MET A 182 -2.19 14.70 -15.51
C MET A 182 -3.15 15.49 -14.63
N ASN A 183 -4.19 16.11 -15.20
CA ASN A 183 -5.15 16.96 -14.48
C ASN A 183 -4.50 18.06 -13.61
N ALA A 184 -3.27 18.47 -13.92
CA ALA A 184 -2.48 19.33 -13.04
C ALA A 184 -2.88 20.80 -13.08
N ALA A 185 -3.57 21.25 -14.14
CA ALA A 185 -4.05 22.62 -14.29
C ALA A 185 -5.15 22.74 -15.36
N PRO A 186 -6.02 23.78 -15.31
CA PRO A 186 -6.93 24.09 -16.40
C PRO A 186 -6.18 24.75 -17.57
N PHE A 187 -6.13 24.10 -18.73
CA PHE A 187 -5.46 24.62 -19.92
C PHE A 187 -6.42 25.46 -20.78
N ARG A 188 -5.97 26.66 -21.18
CA ARG A 188 -6.67 27.53 -22.13
C ARG A 188 -6.03 27.38 -23.51
N GLU A 189 -6.34 26.31 -24.21
CA GLU A 189 -5.81 26.08 -25.57
C GLU A 189 -6.68 26.76 -26.65
N HIS A 190 -6.02 27.23 -27.71
CA HIS A 190 -6.67 27.51 -28.99
C HIS A 190 -6.76 26.21 -29.81
N PRO A 191 -7.87 25.95 -30.51
CA PRO A 191 -8.23 24.63 -31.06
C PRO A 191 -7.28 24.05 -32.14
N ASN A 192 -6.27 24.80 -32.59
CA ASN A 192 -5.41 24.42 -33.73
C ASN A 192 -3.91 24.26 -33.39
N GLN A 193 -3.51 24.22 -32.12
CA GLN A 193 -2.11 24.04 -31.72
C GLN A 193 -1.93 22.80 -30.82
N SER A 194 -1.03 21.91 -31.21
CA SER A 194 -0.70 20.68 -30.47
C SER A 194 0.33 20.89 -29.35
N THR A 195 0.99 22.04 -29.35
CA THR A 195 2.03 22.45 -28.40
C THR A 195 1.54 23.60 -27.54
N VAL A 196 1.65 23.47 -26.21
CA VAL A 196 1.16 24.49 -25.26
C VAL A 196 2.34 25.27 -24.71
N ARG A 197 2.30 26.60 -24.84
CA ARG A 197 3.22 27.47 -24.12
C ARG A 197 2.63 27.74 -22.73
N LEU A 198 3.08 27.01 -21.72
CA LEU A 198 2.56 27.15 -20.36
C LEU A 198 2.96 28.51 -19.77
N ASP A 199 2.01 29.13 -19.05
CA ASP A 199 2.32 30.26 -18.18
C ASP A 199 3.21 29.81 -17.01
N THR A 200 3.99 30.73 -16.44
CA THR A 200 4.96 30.44 -15.37
C THR A 200 4.24 29.83 -14.17
N THR A 201 3.05 30.33 -13.83
CA THR A 201 2.20 29.83 -12.75
C THR A 201 1.77 28.37 -12.96
N THR A 202 1.32 28.04 -14.17
CA THR A 202 0.88 26.70 -14.56
C THR A 202 2.03 25.70 -14.56
N THR A 203 3.20 26.15 -15.03
CA THR A 203 4.43 25.36 -15.07
C THR A 203 4.89 24.98 -13.66
N VAL A 204 4.92 25.94 -12.73
CA VAL A 204 5.29 25.70 -11.31
C VAL A 204 4.32 24.73 -10.65
N ARG A 205 3.00 24.90 -10.87
CA ARG A 205 1.99 23.97 -10.35
C ARG A 205 2.23 22.56 -10.84
N MET A 206 2.51 22.38 -12.12
CA MET A 206 2.74 21.06 -12.69
C MET A 206 3.98 20.38 -12.10
N TYR A 207 5.12 21.08 -12.01
CA TYR A 207 6.32 20.52 -11.38
C TYR A 207 6.08 20.16 -9.92
N SER A 208 5.36 21.02 -9.18
CA SER A 208 5.01 20.73 -7.78
C SER A 208 4.16 19.46 -7.65
N MET A 209 3.16 19.26 -8.53
CA MET A 209 2.35 18.05 -8.54
C MET A 209 3.14 16.81 -8.95
N MET A 210 4.07 16.91 -9.90
CA MET A 210 4.98 15.80 -10.23
C MET A 210 5.82 15.37 -9.03
N VAL A 211 6.37 16.32 -8.27
CA VAL A 211 7.13 16.02 -7.05
C VAL A 211 6.23 15.35 -6.01
N ILE A 212 5.00 15.84 -5.82
CA ILE A 212 4.03 15.24 -4.89
C ILE A 212 3.67 13.80 -5.32
N TYR A 213 3.48 13.54 -6.62
CA TYR A 213 3.23 12.20 -7.13
C TYR A 213 4.43 11.26 -6.92
N ALA A 214 5.66 11.76 -7.10
CA ALA A 214 6.87 10.97 -6.84
C ALA A 214 7.03 10.63 -5.36
N VAL A 215 6.79 11.59 -4.46
CA VAL A 215 6.81 11.34 -3.01
C VAL A 215 5.70 10.36 -2.61
N SER A 216 4.48 10.54 -3.15
CA SER A 216 3.36 9.63 -2.94
C SER A 216 3.72 8.21 -3.35
N LEU A 217 4.30 8.01 -4.54
CA LEU A 217 4.74 6.69 -5.01
C LEU A 217 5.72 6.01 -4.04
N ILE A 218 6.72 6.74 -3.56
CA ILE A 218 7.71 6.20 -2.61
C ILE A 218 7.00 5.79 -1.29
N LEU A 219 6.08 6.62 -0.82
CA LEU A 219 5.27 6.32 0.36
C LEU A 219 4.39 5.08 0.14
N GLU A 220 3.69 4.96 -0.99
CA GLU A 220 2.81 3.82 -1.26
C GLU A 220 3.58 2.48 -1.30
N VAL A 221 4.79 2.47 -1.86
CA VAL A 221 5.70 1.30 -1.87
C VAL A 221 6.18 0.96 -0.47
N TRP A 222 6.39 1.95 0.39
CA TRP A 222 6.74 1.70 1.79
C TRP A 222 5.54 1.17 2.59
N PHE A 223 4.36 1.76 2.38
CA PHE A 223 3.12 1.39 3.05
C PHE A 223 2.69 -0.04 2.73
N ILE A 224 2.76 -0.47 1.47
CA ILE A 224 2.35 -1.84 1.09
C ILE A 224 3.13 -2.90 1.84
N VAL A 225 4.43 -2.68 2.10
CA VAL A 225 5.26 -3.64 2.87
C VAL A 225 4.77 -3.74 4.32
N ILE A 226 4.49 -2.60 4.96
CA ILE A 226 4.01 -2.58 6.35
C ILE A 226 2.62 -3.22 6.45
N ILE A 227 1.71 -2.90 5.54
CA ILE A 227 0.35 -3.43 5.55
C ILE A 227 0.36 -4.93 5.26
N TYR A 228 1.20 -5.40 4.33
CA TYR A 228 1.38 -6.82 4.07
C TYR A 228 1.90 -7.58 5.29
N ASN A 229 2.88 -7.02 5.99
CA ASN A 229 3.36 -7.60 7.26
C ASN A 229 2.27 -7.61 8.34
N CYS A 230 1.43 -6.57 8.39
CA CYS A 230 0.28 -6.55 9.28
C CYS A 230 -0.75 -7.63 8.93
N TYR A 231 -1.01 -7.85 7.64
CA TYR A 231 -1.88 -8.94 7.17
C TYR A 231 -1.35 -10.30 7.61
N ARG A 232 -0.04 -10.55 7.40
CA ARG A 232 0.62 -11.78 7.84
C ARG A 232 0.51 -11.98 9.35
N TYR A 233 0.83 -10.95 10.13
CA TYR A 233 0.70 -10.97 11.58
C TYR A 233 -0.72 -11.32 12.03
N LEU A 234 -1.75 -10.69 11.44
CA LEU A 234 -3.15 -10.98 11.79
C LEU A 234 -3.55 -12.41 11.39
N GLN A 235 -3.03 -12.92 10.27
CA GLN A 235 -3.26 -14.29 9.84
C GLN A 235 -2.66 -15.30 10.82
N GLU A 236 -1.39 -15.13 11.20
CA GLU A 236 -0.69 -15.98 12.17
C GLU A 236 -1.37 -15.95 13.54
N ARG A 237 -1.73 -14.77 14.04
CA ARG A 237 -2.51 -14.60 15.28
C ARG A 237 -3.85 -15.33 15.22
N SER A 238 -4.58 -15.20 14.10
CA SER A 238 -5.88 -15.85 13.95
C SER A 238 -5.78 -17.38 13.91
N ALA A 239 -4.72 -17.91 13.29
CA ALA A 239 -4.44 -19.35 13.27
C ALA A 239 -4.09 -19.87 14.67
N TYR A 240 -3.26 -19.13 15.41
CA TYR A 240 -2.91 -19.44 16.79
C TYR A 240 -4.14 -19.45 17.72
N MET A 241 -5.03 -18.46 17.60
CA MET A 241 -6.25 -18.40 18.41
C MET A 241 -7.18 -19.59 18.13
N ARG A 242 -7.32 -19.98 16.85
CA ARG A 242 -8.09 -21.18 16.47
C ARG A 242 -7.50 -22.46 17.04
N TYR A 243 -6.17 -22.58 17.04
CA TYR A 243 -5.47 -23.68 17.69
C TYR A 243 -5.78 -23.73 19.18
N CYS A 244 -5.62 -22.62 19.91
CA CYS A 244 -5.92 -22.56 21.34
C CYS A 244 -7.36 -22.95 21.65
N LEU A 245 -8.32 -22.48 20.87
CA LEU A 245 -9.73 -22.84 21.03
C LEU A 245 -9.95 -24.36 20.87
N ALA A 246 -9.38 -24.97 19.82
CA ALA A 246 -9.52 -26.40 19.55
C ALA A 246 -8.92 -27.30 20.65
N PHE A 247 -7.83 -26.89 21.29
CA PHE A 247 -7.19 -27.66 22.37
C PHE A 247 -7.74 -27.32 23.77
N SER A 248 -8.36 -26.15 23.96
CA SER A 248 -9.03 -25.76 25.20
C SER A 248 -10.45 -26.33 25.34
N THR A 249 -11.10 -26.75 24.24
CA THR A 249 -12.37 -27.47 24.33
C THR A 249 -12.13 -28.86 24.93
N PRO A 250 -12.69 -29.17 26.12
CA PRO A 250 -12.42 -30.46 26.76
C PRO A 250 -12.92 -31.57 25.85
N MET A 251 -12.08 -32.58 25.59
CA MET A 251 -12.44 -33.82 24.89
C MET A 251 -13.43 -34.64 25.74
N LYS A 252 -14.63 -34.11 26.00
CA LYS A 252 -15.72 -34.83 26.68
C LYS A 252 -16.31 -35.94 25.82
N THR A 253 -15.86 -36.12 24.58
CA THR A 253 -16.35 -37.13 23.64
C THR A 253 -15.49 -38.39 23.55
N LEU A 254 -14.36 -38.49 24.28
CA LEU A 254 -13.48 -39.67 24.24
C LEU A 254 -13.52 -40.55 25.51
N SER A 255 -14.28 -40.19 26.55
CA SER A 255 -14.48 -41.05 27.74
C SER A 255 -15.84 -41.76 27.79
N ALA A 256 -16.64 -41.68 26.73
CA ALA A 256 -17.85 -42.51 26.60
C ALA A 256 -17.46 -43.82 25.90
N ARG A 257 -16.78 -44.71 26.63
CA ARG A 257 -16.58 -46.09 26.24
C ARG A 257 -16.94 -46.99 27.41
#